data_AF-A0A0K2SQW1-F1
#
_entry.id   AF-A0A0K2SQW1-F1
#
_cell.length_a   1.000
_cell.length_b   1.000
_cell.length_c   1.000
_cell.angle_alpha   90.00
_cell.angle_beta   90.00
_cell.angle_gamma   90.00
#
_symmetry.space_group_name_H-M   'P 1'
#
loop_
_entity.id
_entity.type
_entity.pdbx_description
1 polymer ?
#
loop_
_entity_poly.entity_id
_entity_poly.type
_entity_poly.pdbx_seq_one_letter_code
_entity_poly.pdbx_strand_id
1 'polypeptide(L)'
;MSDFVDELEEIVQDLHRYIQRASRPDVSEPLSALEEAAHEVGKAWSGSWIGYQSRIYYKDLTPPPPGNHFSSEWGFISARMGTRGDWEEWNPDKVKERIHNRAGNPDLVPIEAIAAHGRELAEDSRDKIISILEVRNSHRQDPFLSRLLEDARNAHVVTTGELIDHLKPGQYMSRDTLAMTQGLVTPPHIEVVVRVAALRSSAEICSKLLKIAQRAVSHLERLARQDVREQRVGTNVFIGHGRSAIWRDLKDFIQDRLHLPWDEFNRIPVAGITNIARLSEMLDAAAFAFILMTAEDEQSDGTVRARMNVIHEAGLFQGQLGFTKAIILLEEGCEEFSNIHGLGQIRFPSGNISATFEEIRQVLEREGILES
;
A
#
# COMPACT_ATOMS: atom_id res chain seq x y z
N MET A 1 -1.43 -15.04 -7.01
CA MET A 1 -1.23 -13.80 -6.21
C MET A 1 -0.12 -12.95 -6.76
N SER A 2 1.01 -13.52 -7.23
CA SER A 2 2.11 -12.71 -7.78
C SER A 2 1.68 -11.90 -9.00
N ASP A 3 0.91 -12.47 -9.94
CA ASP A 3 0.50 -11.78 -11.18
C ASP A 3 -0.08 -10.37 -10.96
N PHE A 4 -1.06 -10.20 -10.07
CA PHE A 4 -1.62 -8.87 -9.76
C PHE A 4 -0.68 -7.96 -8.96
N VAL A 5 0.27 -8.53 -8.20
CA VAL A 5 1.29 -7.73 -7.52
C VAL A 5 2.28 -7.20 -8.56
N ASP A 6 2.72 -8.05 -9.48
CA ASP A 6 3.62 -7.73 -10.59
C ASP A 6 2.99 -6.62 -11.47
N GLU A 7 1.70 -6.74 -11.84
CA GLU A 7 0.97 -5.70 -12.57
C GLU A 7 0.89 -4.37 -11.82
N LEU A 8 0.64 -4.39 -10.50
CA LEU A 8 0.63 -3.18 -9.69
C LEU A 8 2.02 -2.55 -9.56
N GLU A 9 3.07 -3.36 -9.53
CA GLU A 9 4.46 -2.87 -9.52
C GLU A 9 4.84 -2.20 -10.84
N GLU A 10 4.40 -2.73 -11.98
CA GLU A 10 4.55 -2.07 -13.28
C GLU A 10 3.88 -0.69 -13.29
N ILE A 11 2.63 -0.61 -12.79
CA ILE A 11 1.91 0.66 -12.64
C ILE A 11 2.68 1.63 -11.74
N VAL A 12 3.22 1.15 -10.62
CA VAL A 12 4.06 1.96 -9.70
C VAL A 12 5.27 2.53 -10.43
N GLN A 13 5.97 1.72 -11.24
CA GLN A 13 7.16 2.14 -11.97
C GLN A 13 6.84 3.22 -13.02
N ASP A 14 5.78 3.04 -13.80
CA ASP A 14 5.39 3.98 -14.84
C ASP A 14 4.91 5.31 -14.24
N LEU A 15 4.08 5.27 -13.21
CA LEU A 15 3.66 6.47 -12.47
C LEU A 15 4.86 7.21 -11.87
N HIS A 16 5.80 6.48 -11.27
CA HIS A 16 7.00 7.08 -10.69
C HIS A 16 7.87 7.78 -11.75
N ARG A 17 8.10 7.13 -12.89
CA ARG A 17 8.86 7.69 -14.03
C ARG A 17 8.22 8.97 -14.54
N TYR A 18 6.89 8.98 -14.68
CA TYR A 18 6.15 10.17 -15.09
C TYR A 18 6.29 11.32 -14.08
N ILE A 19 6.08 11.05 -12.79
CA ILE A 19 6.16 12.07 -11.73
C ILE A 19 7.55 12.71 -11.68
N GLN A 20 8.61 11.90 -11.80
CA GLN A 20 9.98 12.42 -11.87
C GLN A 20 10.16 13.36 -13.06
N ARG A 21 9.66 12.99 -14.24
CA ARG A 21 9.72 13.83 -15.44
C ARG A 21 8.93 15.13 -15.26
N ALA A 22 7.71 15.06 -14.72
CA ALA A 22 6.85 16.22 -14.51
C ALA A 22 7.37 17.17 -13.43
N SER A 23 8.18 16.67 -12.50
CA SER A 23 8.77 17.46 -11.40
C SER A 23 10.08 18.16 -11.78
N ARG A 24 10.62 17.92 -12.98
CA ARG A 24 11.88 18.55 -13.39
C ARG A 24 11.75 20.08 -13.44
N PRO A 25 12.81 20.84 -13.11
CA PRO A 25 12.79 22.30 -13.11
C PRO A 25 12.34 22.92 -14.45
N ASP A 26 12.73 22.31 -15.58
CA ASP A 26 12.34 22.75 -16.92
C ASP A 26 10.84 22.62 -17.22
N VAL A 27 10.09 21.91 -16.36
CA VAL A 27 8.63 21.80 -16.41
C VAL A 27 7.97 22.62 -15.31
N SER A 28 8.49 22.54 -14.08
CA SER A 28 7.85 23.12 -12.90
C SER A 28 8.08 24.63 -12.77
N GLU A 29 9.28 25.14 -13.06
CA GLU A 29 9.60 26.57 -12.93
C GLU A 29 8.79 27.46 -13.90
N PRO A 30 8.63 27.12 -15.19
CA PRO A 30 7.76 27.88 -16.11
C PRO A 30 6.32 28.01 -15.64
N LEU A 31 5.76 26.94 -15.07
CA LEU A 31 4.40 26.93 -14.54
C LEU A 31 4.28 27.81 -13.30
N SER A 32 5.25 27.76 -12.39
CA SER A 32 5.30 28.63 -11.21
C SER A 32 5.43 30.10 -11.60
N ALA A 33 6.30 30.44 -12.55
CA ALA A 33 6.46 31.80 -13.03
C ALA A 33 5.16 32.35 -13.65
N LEU A 34 4.42 31.54 -14.41
CA LEU A 34 3.11 31.93 -14.97
C LEU A 34 2.05 32.15 -13.90
N GLU A 35 1.96 31.26 -12.92
CA GLU A 35 1.02 31.38 -11.81
C GLU A 35 1.29 32.63 -10.97
N GLU A 36 2.55 32.87 -10.61
CA GLU A 36 2.98 34.07 -9.88
C GLU A 36 2.66 35.34 -10.68
N ALA A 37 3.00 35.37 -11.98
CA ALA A 37 2.70 36.50 -12.84
C ALA A 37 1.19 36.74 -12.99
N ALA A 38 0.39 35.68 -13.06
CA ALA A 38 -1.07 35.77 -13.12
C ALA A 38 -1.66 36.30 -11.80
N HIS A 39 -1.16 35.85 -10.65
CA HIS A 39 -1.56 36.37 -9.34
C HIS A 39 -1.17 37.85 -9.17
N GLU A 40 0.03 38.25 -9.60
CA GLU A 40 0.46 39.66 -9.54
C GLU A 40 -0.41 40.57 -10.41
N VAL A 41 -0.75 40.13 -11.64
CA VAL A 41 -1.69 40.86 -12.50
C VAL A 41 -3.11 40.86 -11.90
N GLY A 42 -3.51 39.77 -11.25
CA GLY A 42 -4.79 39.66 -10.54
C GLY A 42 -4.97 40.68 -9.41
N LYS A 43 -3.89 41.21 -8.82
CA LYS A 43 -3.98 42.29 -7.82
C LYS A 43 -4.54 43.60 -8.38
N ALA A 44 -4.48 43.79 -9.70
CA ALA A 44 -5.07 44.94 -10.38
C ALA A 44 -6.53 44.71 -10.78
N TRP A 45 -7.07 43.50 -10.65
CA TRP A 45 -8.40 43.14 -11.13
C TRP A 45 -9.52 43.74 -10.27
N SER A 46 -10.65 44.03 -10.92
CA SER A 46 -11.85 44.60 -10.32
C SER A 46 -12.55 43.75 -9.26
N GLY A 47 -12.27 42.45 -9.22
CA GLY A 47 -12.97 41.48 -8.36
C GLY A 47 -14.30 40.97 -8.93
N SER A 48 -14.77 41.46 -10.09
CA SER A 48 -16.07 41.10 -10.64
C SER A 48 -15.96 40.09 -11.79
N TRP A 49 -16.78 39.04 -11.78
CA TRP A 49 -16.91 38.08 -12.89
C TRP A 49 -17.99 38.47 -13.91
N ILE A 50 -18.69 39.59 -13.70
CA ILE A 50 -19.96 39.90 -14.39
C ILE A 50 -19.66 40.58 -15.73
N GLY A 51 -19.87 39.90 -16.84
CA GLY A 51 -19.77 40.45 -18.19
C GLY A 51 -18.41 41.09 -18.45
N TYR A 52 -18.42 42.29 -19.02
CA TYR A 52 -17.22 43.10 -19.27
C TYR A 52 -16.47 43.46 -17.97
N GLN A 53 -17.12 43.45 -16.81
CA GLN A 53 -16.47 43.74 -15.52
C GLN A 53 -15.35 42.75 -15.19
N SER A 54 -15.44 41.51 -15.71
CA SER A 54 -14.38 40.48 -15.66
C SER A 54 -13.06 40.90 -16.32
N ARG A 55 -13.11 41.94 -17.15
CA ARG A 55 -11.99 42.49 -17.91
C ARG A 55 -11.54 43.84 -17.39
N ILE A 56 -12.10 44.29 -16.26
CA ILE A 56 -11.70 45.55 -15.66
C ILE A 56 -10.50 45.34 -14.76
N TYR A 57 -9.44 46.08 -15.07
CA TYR A 57 -8.23 46.13 -14.27
C TYR A 57 -7.86 47.59 -14.04
N TYR A 58 -7.17 47.84 -12.94
CA TYR A 58 -6.58 49.12 -12.66
C TYR A 58 -5.43 49.41 -13.63
N LYS A 59 -5.26 50.69 -13.94
CA LYS A 59 -4.30 51.21 -14.92
C LYS A 59 -2.92 50.53 -14.86
N ASP A 60 -2.38 50.26 -16.05
CA ASP A 60 -1.09 49.59 -16.26
C ASP A 60 -0.97 48.17 -15.65
N LEU A 61 -2.09 47.54 -15.28
CA LEU A 61 -2.12 46.27 -14.55
C LEU A 61 -1.30 46.36 -13.24
N THR A 62 -1.48 47.47 -12.52
CA THR A 62 -0.87 47.73 -11.21
C THR A 62 -1.93 47.67 -10.10
N PRO A 63 -1.59 47.25 -8.88
CA PRO A 63 -2.55 47.23 -7.79
C PRO A 63 -3.14 48.63 -7.53
N PRO A 64 -4.46 48.75 -7.30
CA PRO A 64 -5.08 50.04 -7.03
C PRO A 64 -4.55 50.65 -5.71
N PRO A 65 -4.22 51.96 -5.67
CA PRO A 65 -3.80 52.60 -4.44
C PRO A 65 -4.97 52.73 -3.44
N PRO A 66 -4.69 52.92 -2.14
CA PRO A 66 -5.73 53.09 -1.13
C PRO A 66 -6.74 54.19 -1.50
N GLY A 67 -8.02 53.87 -1.39
CA GLY A 67 -9.14 54.76 -1.74
C GLY A 67 -9.65 54.61 -3.17
N ASN A 68 -8.90 53.96 -4.06
CA ASN A 68 -9.37 53.58 -5.39
C ASN A 68 -10.03 52.21 -5.33
N HIS A 69 -11.26 52.11 -5.84
CA HIS A 69 -12.04 50.88 -5.81
C HIS A 69 -12.96 50.82 -7.02
N PHE A 70 -13.16 49.63 -7.55
CA PHE A 70 -14.18 49.36 -8.56
C PHE A 70 -15.48 48.95 -7.86
N SER A 71 -16.61 49.49 -8.30
CA SER A 71 -17.92 49.05 -7.82
C SER A 71 -18.52 48.05 -8.79
N SER A 72 -18.56 46.77 -8.42
CA SER A 72 -19.25 45.74 -9.20
C SER A 72 -20.77 45.97 -9.30
N GLU A 73 -21.37 46.68 -8.33
CA GLU A 73 -22.78 47.05 -8.37
C GLU A 73 -23.06 48.10 -9.46
N TRP A 74 -22.19 49.09 -9.64
CA TRP A 74 -22.45 50.25 -10.51
C TRP A 74 -21.57 50.31 -11.76
N GLY A 75 -20.57 49.44 -11.92
CA GLY A 75 -19.63 49.47 -13.05
C GLY A 75 -19.13 50.88 -13.35
N PHE A 76 -19.26 51.30 -14.61
CA PHE A 76 -19.01 52.69 -15.03
C PHE A 76 -20.27 53.53 -15.26
N ILE A 77 -21.48 53.00 -15.00
CA ILE A 77 -22.74 53.71 -15.30
C ILE A 77 -23.01 54.90 -14.36
N SER A 78 -22.32 54.99 -13.21
CA SER A 78 -22.47 56.09 -12.26
C SER A 78 -21.14 56.61 -11.72
N ALA A 79 -20.76 57.81 -12.18
CA ALA A 79 -19.55 58.50 -11.72
C ALA A 79 -19.62 59.01 -10.26
N ARG A 80 -20.81 59.01 -9.63
CA ARG A 80 -21.02 59.53 -8.27
C ARG A 80 -21.15 58.46 -7.19
N MET A 81 -21.51 57.23 -7.54
CA MET A 81 -21.97 56.21 -6.56
C MET A 81 -21.19 54.88 -6.62
N GLY A 82 -20.13 54.79 -7.41
CA GLY A 82 -19.56 53.49 -7.75
C GLY A 82 -18.03 53.45 -7.81
N THR A 83 -17.49 53.63 -9.00
CA THR A 83 -16.07 53.37 -9.28
C THR A 83 -15.23 54.62 -9.07
N ARG A 84 -14.10 54.48 -8.37
CA ARG A 84 -13.12 55.55 -8.10
C ARG A 84 -11.72 55.12 -8.49
N GLY A 85 -11.04 55.96 -9.27
CA GLY A 85 -9.68 55.75 -9.75
C GLY A 85 -9.63 55.38 -11.22
N ASP A 86 -8.41 55.12 -11.71
CA ASP A 86 -8.12 54.86 -13.13
C ASP A 86 -8.36 53.39 -13.48
N TRP A 87 -9.62 52.96 -13.47
CA TRP A 87 -10.03 51.62 -13.87
C TRP A 87 -10.34 51.59 -15.38
N GLU A 88 -9.85 50.56 -16.06
CA GLU A 88 -9.95 50.45 -17.53
C GLU A 88 -10.39 49.03 -17.93
N GLU A 89 -11.12 48.93 -19.05
CA GLU A 89 -11.38 47.63 -19.67
C GLU A 89 -10.16 47.21 -20.50
N TRP A 90 -9.64 46.02 -20.19
CA TRP A 90 -8.49 45.46 -20.88
C TRP A 90 -8.92 44.40 -21.89
N ASN A 91 -8.24 44.40 -23.05
CA ASN A 91 -8.33 43.29 -23.99
C ASN A 91 -7.81 42.00 -23.30
N PRO A 92 -8.59 40.91 -23.24
CA PRO A 92 -8.19 39.65 -22.63
C PRO A 92 -6.83 39.11 -23.10
N ASP A 93 -6.55 39.21 -24.40
CA ASP A 93 -5.31 38.72 -24.99
C ASP A 93 -4.11 39.56 -24.53
N LYS A 94 -4.30 40.87 -24.34
CA LYS A 94 -3.26 41.75 -23.80
C LYS A 94 -2.97 41.49 -22.33
N VAL A 95 -3.98 41.10 -21.54
CA VAL A 95 -3.76 40.67 -20.16
C VAL A 95 -2.93 39.38 -20.13
N LYS A 96 -3.30 38.38 -20.93
CA LYS A 96 -2.57 37.11 -21.05
C LYS A 96 -1.14 37.33 -21.56
N GLU A 97 -0.97 38.14 -22.60
CA GLU A 97 0.35 38.52 -23.14
C GLU A 97 1.21 39.20 -22.06
N ARG A 98 0.63 40.08 -21.23
CA ARG A 98 1.38 40.69 -20.12
C ARG A 98 1.82 39.65 -19.10
N ILE A 99 0.96 38.69 -18.76
CA ILE A 99 1.28 37.61 -17.82
C ILE A 99 2.42 36.75 -18.39
N HIS A 100 2.32 36.32 -19.65
CA HIS A 100 3.37 35.55 -20.33
C HIS A 100 4.69 36.31 -20.36
N ASN A 101 4.69 37.61 -20.71
CA ASN A 101 5.89 38.43 -20.72
C ASN A 101 6.53 38.55 -19.32
N ARG A 102 5.73 38.74 -18.27
CA ARG A 102 6.22 38.80 -16.88
C ARG A 102 6.80 37.47 -16.42
N ALA A 103 6.27 36.35 -16.91
CA ALA A 103 6.78 35.01 -16.64
C ALA A 103 8.01 34.62 -17.49
N GLY A 104 8.53 35.53 -18.33
CA GLY A 104 9.69 35.26 -19.19
C GLY A 104 9.34 34.56 -20.52
N ASN A 105 8.08 34.61 -20.95
CA ASN A 105 7.56 33.97 -22.17
C ASN A 105 7.92 32.48 -22.28
N PRO A 106 7.53 31.65 -21.29
CA PRO A 106 7.84 30.24 -21.34
C PRO A 106 7.16 29.54 -22.52
N ASP A 107 7.88 28.63 -23.16
CA ASP A 107 7.30 27.70 -24.14
C ASP A 107 6.54 26.59 -23.41
N LEU A 108 5.22 26.57 -23.58
CA LEU A 108 4.35 25.60 -22.92
C LEU A 108 4.12 24.34 -23.75
N VAL A 109 4.50 24.31 -25.03
CA VAL A 109 4.20 23.17 -25.91
C VAL A 109 4.77 21.84 -25.37
N PRO A 110 6.03 21.78 -24.89
CA PRO A 110 6.57 20.55 -24.31
C PRO A 110 5.85 20.15 -23.00
N ILE A 111 5.44 21.14 -22.21
CA ILE A 111 4.77 20.93 -20.93
C ILE A 111 3.35 20.40 -21.15
N GLU A 112 2.65 20.92 -22.15
CA GLU A 112 1.32 20.44 -22.57
C GLU A 112 1.37 18.99 -23.04
N ALA A 113 2.39 18.61 -23.81
CA ALA A 113 2.59 17.23 -24.24
C ALA A 113 2.87 16.29 -23.06
N ILE A 114 3.69 16.72 -22.09
CA ILE A 114 3.93 15.95 -20.85
C ILE A 114 2.63 15.78 -20.07
N ALA A 115 1.88 16.86 -19.86
CA ALA A 115 0.62 16.81 -19.12
C ALA A 115 -0.42 15.94 -19.83
N ALA A 116 -0.49 15.96 -21.17
CA ALA A 116 -1.37 15.09 -21.95
C ALA A 116 -1.07 13.61 -21.74
N HIS A 117 0.20 13.22 -21.86
CA HIS A 117 0.64 11.87 -21.56
C HIS A 117 0.33 11.47 -20.11
N GLY A 118 0.51 12.40 -19.16
CA GLY A 118 0.17 12.19 -17.76
C GLY A 118 -1.31 11.91 -17.51
N ARG A 119 -2.21 12.55 -18.27
CA ARG A 119 -3.65 12.32 -18.16
C ARG A 119 -4.03 10.91 -18.63
N GLU A 120 -3.53 10.51 -19.79
CA GLU A 120 -3.72 9.16 -20.34
C GLU A 120 -3.19 8.11 -19.35
N LEU A 121 -1.95 8.30 -18.85
CA LEU A 121 -1.36 7.41 -17.87
C LEU A 121 -2.17 7.33 -16.56
N ALA A 122 -2.70 8.45 -16.09
CA ALA A 122 -3.52 8.50 -14.89
C ALA A 122 -4.83 7.70 -15.07
N GLU A 123 -5.52 7.88 -16.20
CA GLU A 123 -6.75 7.15 -16.51
C GLU A 123 -6.50 5.65 -16.63
N ASP A 124 -5.50 5.25 -17.43
CA ASP A 124 -5.13 3.85 -17.61
C ASP A 124 -4.72 3.19 -16.28
N SER A 125 -3.89 3.87 -15.49
CA SER A 125 -3.43 3.36 -14.20
C SER A 125 -4.58 3.23 -13.21
N ARG A 126 -5.49 4.21 -13.16
CA ARG A 126 -6.67 4.18 -12.29
C ARG A 126 -7.55 2.98 -12.62
N ASP A 127 -7.87 2.79 -13.90
CA ASP A 127 -8.78 1.75 -14.34
C ASP A 127 -8.19 0.35 -14.10
N LYS A 128 -6.88 0.17 -14.30
CA LYS A 128 -6.15 -1.06 -13.93
C LYS A 128 -6.15 -1.31 -12.42
N ILE A 129 -5.83 -0.30 -11.61
CA ILE A 129 -5.85 -0.41 -10.14
C ILE A 129 -7.24 -0.81 -9.65
N ILE A 130 -8.29 -0.16 -10.17
CA ILE A 130 -9.69 -0.48 -9.84
C ILE A 130 -9.99 -1.94 -10.17
N SER A 131 -9.68 -2.38 -11.39
CA SER A 131 -9.90 -3.77 -11.84
C SER A 131 -9.21 -4.79 -10.91
N ILE A 132 -7.92 -4.60 -10.61
CA ILE A 132 -7.15 -5.49 -9.74
C ILE A 132 -7.74 -5.54 -8.33
N LEU A 133 -8.09 -4.39 -7.76
CA LEU A 133 -8.65 -4.29 -6.41
C LEU A 133 -10.05 -4.90 -6.33
N GLU A 134 -10.91 -4.71 -7.34
CA GLU A 134 -12.24 -5.31 -7.40
C GLU A 134 -12.18 -6.83 -7.42
N VAL A 135 -11.34 -7.39 -8.30
CA VAL A 135 -11.14 -8.85 -8.39
C VAL A 135 -10.67 -9.39 -7.05
N ARG A 136 -9.68 -8.76 -6.41
CA ARG A 136 -9.15 -9.21 -5.11
C ARG A 136 -10.16 -9.07 -3.97
N ASN A 137 -10.91 -7.98 -3.94
CA ASN A 137 -11.86 -7.72 -2.86
C ASN A 137 -13.09 -8.63 -2.94
N SER A 138 -13.50 -9.05 -4.14
CA SER A 138 -14.63 -9.96 -4.36
C SER A 138 -14.49 -11.31 -3.64
N HIS A 139 -13.26 -11.77 -3.41
CA HIS A 139 -12.98 -13.05 -2.78
C HIS A 139 -12.88 -13.01 -1.24
N ARG A 140 -12.56 -11.86 -0.64
CA ARG A 140 -12.22 -11.75 0.79
C ARG A 140 -13.05 -10.76 1.60
N GLN A 141 -13.76 -9.83 0.95
CA GLN A 141 -14.42 -8.70 1.62
C GLN A 141 -13.45 -7.95 2.56
N ASP A 142 -12.31 -7.53 2.02
CA ASP A 142 -11.25 -6.86 2.78
C ASP A 142 -11.58 -5.36 2.93
N PRO A 143 -11.79 -4.84 4.15
CA PRO A 143 -12.12 -3.42 4.35
C PRO A 143 -11.03 -2.46 3.90
N PHE A 144 -9.75 -2.89 3.97
CA PHE A 144 -8.64 -2.08 3.52
C PHE A 144 -8.60 -1.96 2.00
N LEU A 145 -8.78 -3.08 1.28
CA LEU A 145 -8.89 -3.06 -0.18
C LEU A 145 -10.12 -2.27 -0.64
N SER A 146 -11.24 -2.38 0.07
CA SER A 146 -12.46 -1.60 -0.20
C SER A 146 -12.21 -0.09 -0.12
N ARG A 147 -11.46 0.36 0.89
CA ARG A 147 -11.07 1.76 1.02
C ARG A 147 -10.13 2.22 -0.09
N LEU A 148 -9.13 1.41 -0.45
CA LEU A 148 -8.23 1.73 -1.57
C LEU A 148 -8.96 1.83 -2.91
N LEU A 149 -9.98 0.99 -3.11
CA LEU A 149 -10.82 1.02 -4.30
C LEU A 149 -11.64 2.33 -4.39
N GLU A 150 -12.22 2.78 -3.27
CA GLU A 150 -12.90 4.07 -3.20
C GLU A 150 -11.93 5.24 -3.44
N ASP A 151 -10.76 5.21 -2.81
CA ASP A 151 -9.70 6.21 -3.04
C ASP A 151 -9.30 6.28 -4.53
N ALA A 152 -9.20 5.13 -5.21
CA ALA A 152 -8.86 5.04 -6.63
C ALA A 152 -9.97 5.61 -7.53
N ARG A 153 -11.24 5.29 -7.26
CA ARG A 153 -12.39 5.80 -8.01
C ARG A 153 -12.50 7.33 -7.94
N ASN A 154 -12.12 7.91 -6.81
CA ASN A 154 -12.15 9.36 -6.61
C ASN A 154 -10.93 10.09 -7.22
N ALA A 155 -9.89 9.36 -7.63
CA ALA A 155 -8.67 9.91 -8.24
C ALA A 155 -8.87 10.18 -9.74
N HIS A 156 -9.49 11.31 -10.08
CA HIS A 156 -9.69 11.76 -11.47
C HIS A 156 -8.94 13.07 -11.74
N VAL A 157 -8.52 13.26 -12.98
CA VAL A 157 -7.90 14.50 -13.44
C VAL A 157 -8.97 15.58 -13.52
N VAL A 158 -8.76 16.66 -12.78
CA VAL A 158 -9.66 17.82 -12.81
C VAL A 158 -9.45 18.60 -14.10
N THR A 159 -10.55 18.90 -14.79
CA THR A 159 -10.59 19.69 -16.02
C THR A 159 -10.56 21.20 -15.73
N THR A 160 -10.22 22.00 -16.74
CA THR A 160 -10.29 23.46 -16.63
C THR A 160 -11.72 23.94 -16.36
N GLY A 161 -12.73 23.25 -16.91
CA GLY A 161 -14.14 23.57 -16.69
C GLY A 161 -14.55 23.41 -15.22
N GLU A 162 -14.22 22.27 -14.62
CA GLU A 162 -14.50 22.01 -13.20
C GLU A 162 -13.81 23.00 -12.26
N LEU A 163 -12.56 23.37 -12.57
CA LEU A 163 -11.83 24.39 -11.82
C LEU A 163 -12.51 25.76 -11.93
N ILE A 164 -12.94 26.15 -13.14
CA ILE A 164 -13.67 27.41 -13.35
C ILE A 164 -14.99 27.40 -12.58
N ASP A 165 -15.77 26.32 -12.69
CA ASP A 165 -17.06 26.19 -12.03
C ASP A 165 -16.92 26.26 -10.50
N HIS A 166 -15.83 25.72 -9.94
CA HIS A 166 -15.54 25.83 -8.51
C HIS A 166 -15.18 27.26 -8.06
N LEU A 167 -14.48 28.03 -8.91
CA LEU A 167 -14.09 29.40 -8.61
C LEU A 167 -15.19 30.44 -8.89
N LYS A 168 -16.14 30.06 -9.74
CA LYS A 168 -17.22 30.94 -10.20
C LYS A 168 -18.15 31.30 -9.03
N PRO A 169 -18.55 32.58 -8.89
CA PRO A 169 -19.45 32.98 -7.80
C PRO A 169 -20.85 32.38 -8.01
N GLY A 170 -21.39 31.75 -6.97
CA GLY A 170 -22.72 31.14 -7.00
C GLY A 170 -23.87 32.16 -7.01
N GLN A 171 -23.70 33.31 -6.36
CA GLN A 171 -24.66 34.42 -6.36
C GLN A 171 -23.94 35.72 -6.73
N TYR A 172 -24.57 36.54 -7.58
CA TYR A 172 -24.06 37.84 -7.99
C TYR A 172 -25.20 38.81 -8.29
N MET A 173 -24.94 40.10 -8.16
CA MET A 173 -25.89 41.17 -8.47
C MET A 173 -25.12 42.37 -9.01
N SER A 174 -25.69 43.06 -9.98
CA SER A 174 -25.22 44.36 -10.43
C SER A 174 -26.40 45.20 -10.95
N ARG A 175 -26.33 46.51 -10.78
CA ARG A 175 -27.22 47.50 -11.41
C ARG A 175 -26.72 47.90 -12.79
N ASP A 176 -25.49 47.54 -13.14
CA ASP A 176 -24.95 47.64 -14.49
C ASP A 176 -25.62 46.58 -15.37
N THR A 177 -26.67 47.01 -16.07
CA THR A 177 -27.49 46.13 -16.90
C THR A 177 -26.70 45.52 -18.06
N LEU A 178 -25.71 46.25 -18.61
CA LEU A 178 -24.84 45.70 -19.67
C LEU A 178 -24.04 44.52 -19.15
N ALA A 179 -23.37 44.67 -18.00
CA ALA A 179 -22.63 43.59 -17.37
C ALA A 179 -23.55 42.39 -17.06
N MET A 180 -24.72 42.64 -16.46
CA MET A 180 -25.69 41.59 -16.11
C MET A 180 -26.15 40.78 -17.33
N THR A 181 -26.44 41.44 -18.46
CA THR A 181 -26.91 40.76 -19.67
C THR A 181 -25.85 39.86 -20.31
N GLN A 182 -24.56 40.12 -20.05
CA GLN A 182 -23.45 39.32 -20.55
C GLN A 182 -23.16 38.08 -19.68
N GLY A 183 -23.81 37.96 -18.52
CA GLY A 183 -23.65 36.82 -17.63
C GLY A 183 -22.27 36.76 -16.96
N LEU A 184 -21.90 35.60 -16.43
CA LEU A 184 -20.59 35.39 -15.81
C LEU A 184 -19.55 35.00 -16.84
N VAL A 185 -18.42 35.70 -16.83
CA VAL A 185 -17.28 35.51 -17.73
C VAL A 185 -16.03 35.30 -16.89
N THR A 186 -15.22 34.31 -17.26
CA THR A 186 -13.95 34.01 -16.57
C THR A 186 -12.95 35.16 -16.79
N PRO A 187 -12.40 35.74 -15.71
CA PRO A 187 -11.37 36.77 -15.83
C PRO A 187 -10.10 36.23 -16.51
N PRO A 188 -9.46 37.01 -17.41
CA PRO A 188 -8.28 36.54 -18.17
C PRO A 188 -7.12 35.99 -17.33
N HIS A 189 -6.82 36.59 -16.17
CA HIS A 189 -5.75 36.08 -15.29
C HIS A 189 -6.15 34.77 -14.60
N ILE A 190 -7.44 34.56 -14.28
CA ILE A 190 -7.95 33.30 -13.74
C ILE A 190 -7.88 32.19 -14.79
N GLU A 191 -8.15 32.48 -16.07
CA GLU A 191 -7.95 31.50 -17.14
C GLU A 191 -6.51 30.98 -17.19
N VAL A 192 -5.51 31.85 -16.95
CA VAL A 192 -4.09 31.43 -16.88
C VAL A 192 -3.84 30.57 -15.65
N VAL A 193 -4.31 30.97 -14.47
CA VAL A 193 -4.17 30.19 -13.22
C VAL A 193 -4.77 28.80 -13.37
N VAL A 194 -6.00 28.72 -13.89
CA VAL A 194 -6.69 27.45 -14.12
C VAL A 194 -5.95 26.58 -15.14
N ARG A 195 -5.42 27.16 -16.22
CA ARG A 195 -4.61 26.42 -17.19
C ARG A 195 -3.36 25.84 -16.53
N VAL A 196 -2.65 26.61 -15.73
CA VAL A 196 -1.47 26.12 -14.99
C VAL A 196 -1.86 25.00 -14.02
N ALA A 197 -2.94 25.18 -13.26
CA ALA A 197 -3.46 24.16 -12.35
C ALA A 197 -3.83 22.85 -13.09
N ALA A 198 -4.48 22.95 -14.25
CA ALA A 198 -4.81 21.79 -15.08
C ALA A 198 -3.58 21.09 -15.68
N LEU A 199 -2.49 21.82 -15.95
CA LEU A 199 -1.23 21.21 -16.38
C LEU A 199 -0.57 20.43 -15.24
N ARG A 200 -0.63 20.94 -14.00
CA ARG A 200 -0.08 20.29 -12.81
C ARG A 200 -0.94 19.13 -12.30
N SER A 201 -2.26 19.18 -12.49
CA SER A 201 -3.21 18.21 -11.92
C SER A 201 -2.87 16.77 -12.31
N SER A 202 -2.38 16.55 -13.53
CA SER A 202 -1.92 15.23 -14.00
C SER A 202 -0.86 14.61 -13.07
N ALA A 203 0.16 15.38 -12.67
CA ALA A 203 1.21 14.93 -11.75
C ALA A 203 0.67 14.66 -10.33
N GLU A 204 -0.26 15.47 -9.86
CA GLU A 204 -0.91 15.29 -8.55
C GLU A 204 -1.74 14.01 -8.51
N ILE A 205 -2.53 13.74 -9.55
CA ILE A 205 -3.35 12.53 -9.63
C ILE A 205 -2.47 11.29 -9.79
N CYS A 206 -1.45 11.33 -10.65
CA CYS A 206 -0.48 10.24 -10.74
C CYS A 206 0.20 9.96 -9.39
N SER A 207 0.52 11.00 -8.61
CA SER A 207 1.08 10.86 -7.26
C SER A 207 0.10 10.21 -6.27
N LYS A 208 -1.20 10.54 -6.35
CA LYS A 208 -2.25 9.87 -5.57
C LYS A 208 -2.36 8.38 -5.94
N LEU A 209 -2.44 8.07 -7.24
CA LEU A 209 -2.52 6.70 -7.74
C LEU A 209 -1.29 5.87 -7.37
N LEU A 210 -0.09 6.46 -7.43
CA LEU A 210 1.16 5.83 -7.01
C LEU A 210 1.07 5.36 -5.55
N LYS A 211 0.61 6.24 -4.65
CA LYS A 211 0.42 5.91 -3.23
C LYS A 211 -0.61 4.81 -3.02
N ILE A 212 -1.69 4.80 -3.80
CA ILE A 212 -2.72 3.76 -3.73
C ILE A 212 -2.14 2.42 -4.19
N ALA A 213 -1.46 2.38 -5.33
CA ALA A 213 -0.84 1.17 -5.87
C ALA A 213 0.22 0.60 -4.93
N GLN A 214 1.12 1.43 -4.37
CA GLN A 214 2.12 1.00 -3.39
C GLN A 214 1.48 0.38 -2.13
N ARG A 215 0.40 0.99 -1.62
CA ARG A 215 -0.35 0.45 -0.48
C ARG A 215 -1.04 -0.87 -0.82
N ALA A 216 -1.55 -1.02 -2.04
CA ALA A 216 -2.13 -2.25 -2.54
C ALA A 216 -1.09 -3.37 -2.65
N VAL A 217 0.07 -3.12 -3.28
CA VAL A 217 1.21 -4.06 -3.37
C VAL A 217 1.59 -4.57 -1.99
N SER A 218 1.93 -3.65 -1.07
CA SER A 218 2.35 -4.01 0.29
C SER A 218 1.32 -4.86 1.04
N HIS A 219 0.03 -4.61 0.79
CA HIS A 219 -1.05 -5.36 1.45
C HIS A 219 -1.26 -6.73 0.84
N LEU A 220 -1.27 -6.84 -0.48
CA LEU A 220 -1.41 -8.11 -1.20
C LEU A 220 -0.23 -9.04 -0.92
N GLU A 221 0.99 -8.51 -0.81
CA GLU A 221 2.14 -9.31 -0.37
C GLU A 221 1.99 -9.85 1.05
N ARG A 222 1.47 -9.04 1.99
CA ARG A 222 1.22 -9.51 3.37
C ARG A 222 0.21 -10.65 3.38
N LEU A 223 -0.87 -10.51 2.61
CA LEU A 223 -1.87 -11.56 2.44
C LEU A 223 -1.25 -12.83 1.83
N ALA A 224 -0.42 -12.69 0.79
CA ALA A 224 0.27 -13.83 0.19
C ALA A 224 1.21 -14.54 1.17
N ARG A 225 1.97 -13.78 1.99
CA ARG A 225 2.83 -14.36 3.04
C ARG A 225 2.03 -15.08 4.12
N GLN A 226 0.86 -14.54 4.50
CA GLN A 226 -0.03 -15.19 5.44
C GLN A 226 -0.61 -16.49 4.87
N ASP A 227 -1.06 -16.47 3.62
CA ASP A 227 -1.60 -17.66 2.95
C ASP A 227 -0.57 -18.78 2.83
N VAL A 228 0.67 -18.42 2.48
CA VAL A 228 1.79 -19.39 2.44
C VAL A 228 2.08 -19.95 3.84
N ARG A 229 1.96 -19.13 4.89
CA ARG A 229 2.17 -19.59 6.27
C ARG A 229 1.04 -20.52 6.73
N GLU A 230 -0.21 -20.20 6.42
CA GLU A 230 -1.38 -21.03 6.75
C GLU A 230 -1.36 -22.36 5.97
N GLN A 231 -0.96 -22.34 4.71
CA GLN A 231 -0.81 -23.56 3.89
C GLN A 231 0.34 -24.48 4.34
N ARG A 232 1.34 -23.95 5.05
CA ARG A 232 2.49 -24.72 5.58
C ARG A 232 2.21 -25.40 6.92
N VAL A 233 1.08 -25.13 7.57
CA VAL A 233 0.71 -25.82 8.80
C VAL A 233 0.03 -27.13 8.39
N GLY A 234 0.78 -28.22 8.41
CA GLY A 234 0.21 -29.55 8.22
C GLY A 234 -0.70 -29.95 9.39
N THR A 235 -1.23 -31.18 9.36
CA THR A 235 -2.17 -31.68 10.39
C THR A 235 -1.56 -32.70 11.34
N ASN A 236 -0.39 -33.27 11.00
CA ASN A 236 0.14 -34.46 11.67
C ASN A 236 1.02 -34.11 12.87
N VAL A 237 1.02 -34.97 13.87
CA VAL A 237 2.04 -34.98 14.92
C VAL A 237 3.20 -35.87 14.47
N PHE A 238 4.34 -35.26 14.15
CA PHE A 238 5.56 -36.02 13.82
C PHE A 238 6.19 -36.61 15.08
N ILE A 239 6.67 -37.85 14.99
CA ILE A 239 7.37 -38.54 16.06
C ILE A 239 8.77 -38.90 15.57
N GLY A 240 9.77 -38.13 16.00
CA GLY A 240 11.19 -38.42 15.76
C GLY A 240 11.75 -39.32 16.87
N HIS A 241 12.47 -40.39 16.54
CA HIS A 241 12.89 -41.36 17.55
C HIS A 241 14.13 -42.19 17.13
N GLY A 242 14.79 -42.79 18.12
CA GLY A 242 15.92 -43.72 17.94
C GLY A 242 15.49 -45.16 17.64
N ARG A 243 16.30 -46.15 18.05
CA ARG A 243 15.96 -47.59 17.96
C ARG A 243 14.97 -48.04 19.04
N SER A 244 14.88 -47.34 20.16
CA SER A 244 14.03 -47.68 21.29
C SER A 244 12.58 -47.81 20.84
N ALA A 245 11.88 -48.84 21.31
CA ALA A 245 10.49 -49.07 20.93
C ALA A 245 9.48 -48.18 21.68
N ILE A 246 9.96 -47.36 22.64
CA ILE A 246 9.14 -46.50 23.51
C ILE A 246 8.27 -45.51 22.72
N TRP A 247 8.70 -45.10 21.53
CA TRP A 247 7.89 -44.22 20.66
C TRP A 247 6.52 -44.80 20.31
N ARG A 248 6.37 -46.14 20.34
CA ARG A 248 5.09 -46.81 20.05
C ARG A 248 4.03 -46.47 21.09
N ASP A 249 4.42 -46.35 22.35
CA ASP A 249 3.48 -45.99 23.44
C ASP A 249 2.98 -44.55 23.24
N LEU A 250 3.86 -43.63 22.85
CA LEU A 250 3.47 -42.26 22.50
C LEU A 250 2.57 -42.22 21.27
N LYS A 251 2.90 -42.99 20.25
CA LYS A 251 2.12 -43.12 19.02
C LYS A 251 0.71 -43.66 19.29
N ASP A 252 0.59 -44.70 20.11
CA ASP A 252 -0.70 -45.26 20.53
C ASP A 252 -1.48 -44.24 21.36
N PHE A 253 -0.83 -43.47 22.23
CA PHE A 253 -1.48 -42.37 22.95
C PHE A 253 -2.03 -41.29 22.01
N ILE A 254 -1.21 -40.79 21.07
CA ILE A 254 -1.60 -39.75 20.10
C ILE A 254 -2.76 -40.24 19.21
N GLN A 255 -2.67 -41.48 18.72
CA GLN A 255 -3.66 -42.02 17.79
C GLN A 255 -4.94 -42.47 18.50
N ASP A 256 -4.82 -43.29 19.54
CA ASP A 256 -5.96 -44.01 20.11
C ASP A 256 -6.66 -43.22 21.22
N ARG A 257 -5.94 -42.35 21.92
CA ARG A 257 -6.53 -41.50 22.97
C ARG A 257 -6.81 -40.06 22.52
N LEU A 258 -5.92 -39.46 21.74
CA LEU A 258 -6.09 -38.09 21.27
C LEU A 258 -6.71 -37.99 19.87
N HIS A 259 -6.81 -39.10 19.14
CA HIS A 259 -7.38 -39.17 17.79
C HIS A 259 -6.72 -38.22 16.79
N LEU A 260 -5.43 -37.93 16.98
CA LEU A 260 -4.65 -37.07 16.10
C LEU A 260 -3.92 -37.92 15.03
N PRO A 261 -3.81 -37.42 13.79
CA PRO A 261 -2.99 -38.06 12.79
C PRO A 261 -1.52 -37.90 13.16
N TRP A 262 -0.71 -38.92 12.88
CA TRP A 262 0.70 -38.97 13.25
C TRP A 262 1.56 -39.49 12.11
N ASP A 263 2.85 -39.18 12.16
CA ASP A 263 3.82 -39.71 11.20
C ASP A 263 5.16 -40.05 11.86
N GLU A 264 5.85 -41.08 11.34
CA GLU A 264 7.18 -41.50 11.78
C GLU A 264 8.10 -41.83 10.60
N PHE A 265 9.41 -41.72 10.81
CA PHE A 265 10.38 -41.93 9.75
C PHE A 265 10.47 -43.40 9.28
N ASN A 266 10.12 -44.40 10.11
CA ASN A 266 10.33 -45.83 9.80
C ASN A 266 9.15 -46.55 9.12
N ARG A 267 8.06 -45.87 8.76
CA ARG A 267 7.04 -46.49 7.88
C ARG A 267 7.70 -46.96 6.57
N ILE A 268 7.28 -48.07 5.97
CA ILE A 268 8.02 -48.71 4.86
C ILE A 268 8.28 -47.71 3.70
N PRO A 269 9.54 -47.46 3.29
CA PRO A 269 9.83 -46.59 2.15
C PRO A 269 9.16 -47.13 0.88
N VAL A 270 8.42 -46.28 0.17
CA VAL A 270 7.91 -46.61 -1.16
C VAL A 270 9.09 -46.61 -2.13
N ALA A 271 9.22 -47.66 -2.94
CA ALA A 271 10.32 -47.79 -3.90
C ALA A 271 10.39 -46.56 -4.82
N GLY A 272 11.55 -45.90 -4.86
CA GLY A 272 11.80 -44.71 -5.70
C GLY A 272 11.80 -43.36 -4.97
N ILE A 273 11.39 -43.30 -3.69
CA ILE A 273 11.44 -42.07 -2.88
C ILE A 273 12.75 -42.05 -2.08
N THR A 274 13.51 -40.95 -2.16
CA THR A 274 14.72 -40.78 -1.36
C THR A 274 14.36 -40.44 0.09
N ASN A 275 15.24 -40.80 1.03
CA ASN A 275 15.06 -40.44 2.45
C ASN A 275 14.90 -38.93 2.67
N ILE A 276 15.55 -38.10 1.82
CA ILE A 276 15.46 -36.64 1.87
C ILE A 276 14.08 -36.16 1.42
N ALA A 277 13.57 -36.68 0.29
CA ALA A 277 12.25 -36.30 -0.22
C ALA A 277 11.15 -36.63 0.79
N ARG A 278 11.22 -37.81 1.40
CA ARG A 278 10.28 -38.21 2.45
C ARG A 278 10.35 -37.32 3.68
N LEU A 279 11.55 -37.00 4.17
CA LEU A 279 11.70 -36.12 5.33
C LEU A 279 11.11 -34.73 5.06
N SER A 280 11.25 -34.23 3.82
CA SER A 280 10.63 -32.97 3.39
C SER A 280 9.10 -33.05 3.42
N GLU A 281 8.50 -34.13 2.90
CA GLU A 281 7.04 -34.33 2.95
C GLU A 281 6.52 -34.35 4.39
N MET A 282 7.24 -35.02 5.30
CA MET A 282 6.88 -35.09 6.72
C MET A 282 7.00 -33.73 7.42
N LEU A 283 8.02 -32.93 7.06
CA LEU A 283 8.19 -31.56 7.56
C LEU A 283 7.05 -30.64 7.10
N ASP A 284 6.60 -30.78 5.85
CA ASP A 284 5.48 -30.00 5.31
C ASP A 284 4.12 -30.44 5.89
N ALA A 285 3.97 -31.73 6.21
CA ALA A 285 2.73 -32.31 6.75
C ALA A 285 2.58 -32.19 8.27
N ALA A 286 3.60 -31.75 9.00
CA ALA A 286 3.57 -31.68 10.46
C ALA A 286 2.92 -30.38 10.96
N ALA A 287 1.97 -30.52 11.89
CA ALA A 287 1.43 -29.43 12.72
C ALA A 287 2.26 -29.23 14.00
N PHE A 288 2.85 -30.33 14.47
CA PHE A 288 3.53 -30.48 15.75
C PHE A 288 4.57 -31.59 15.64
N ALA A 289 5.61 -31.56 16.46
CA ALA A 289 6.61 -32.61 16.51
C ALA A 289 6.99 -32.96 17.96
N PHE A 290 7.05 -34.25 18.27
CA PHE A 290 7.71 -34.79 19.45
C PHE A 290 8.97 -35.53 19.03
N ILE A 291 10.10 -35.18 19.64
CA ILE A 291 11.39 -35.79 19.35
C ILE A 291 11.89 -36.52 20.58
N LEU A 292 11.91 -37.86 20.52
CA LEU A 292 12.26 -38.74 21.62
C LEU A 292 13.76 -38.97 21.65
N MET A 293 14.38 -38.44 22.69
CA MET A 293 15.80 -38.61 22.99
C MET A 293 15.98 -39.64 24.11
N THR A 294 16.28 -40.87 23.71
CA THR A 294 16.56 -42.02 24.60
C THR A 294 18.06 -42.28 24.72
N ALA A 295 18.49 -42.85 25.84
CA ALA A 295 19.89 -43.19 26.12
C ALA A 295 20.31 -44.44 25.31
N GLU A 296 20.74 -44.25 24.06
CA GLU A 296 21.03 -45.36 23.13
C GLU A 296 22.51 -45.51 22.74
N ASP A 297 23.24 -44.42 22.59
CA ASP A 297 24.61 -44.44 22.06
C ASP A 297 25.61 -44.14 23.19
N GLU A 298 26.19 -45.21 23.77
CA GLU A 298 27.23 -45.14 24.81
C GLU A 298 28.54 -44.56 24.24
N GLN A 299 29.10 -43.60 24.96
CA GLN A 299 30.33 -42.88 24.61
C GLN A 299 31.54 -43.51 25.29
N SER A 300 32.73 -43.19 24.79
CA SER A 300 33.99 -43.71 25.34
C SER A 300 34.29 -43.24 26.78
N ASP A 301 33.63 -42.20 27.24
CA ASP A 301 33.72 -41.65 28.61
C ASP A 301 32.63 -42.20 29.56
N GLY A 302 31.80 -43.13 29.07
CA GLY A 302 30.73 -43.77 29.84
C GLY A 302 29.43 -42.98 29.90
N THR A 303 29.32 -41.84 29.21
CA THR A 303 28.02 -41.17 29.05
C THR A 303 27.18 -41.87 27.98
N VAL A 304 25.87 -41.68 28.01
CA VAL A 304 24.97 -42.24 27.01
C VAL A 304 24.19 -41.11 26.36
N ARG A 305 24.22 -41.05 25.02
CA ARG A 305 23.60 -39.98 24.23
C ARG A 305 22.43 -40.49 23.41
N ALA A 306 21.58 -39.54 23.05
CA ALA A 306 20.61 -39.76 21.99
C ALA A 306 21.32 -39.96 20.65
N ARG A 307 20.67 -40.75 19.80
CA ARG A 307 21.09 -40.99 18.43
C ARG A 307 21.32 -39.69 17.65
N MET A 308 22.39 -39.65 16.86
CA MET A 308 22.73 -38.47 16.07
C MET A 308 21.66 -38.08 15.04
N ASN A 309 20.95 -39.04 14.44
CA ASN A 309 19.86 -38.73 13.51
C ASN A 309 18.67 -38.04 14.22
N VAL A 310 18.38 -38.41 15.46
CA VAL A 310 17.33 -37.79 16.28
C VAL A 310 17.68 -36.34 16.59
N ILE A 311 18.94 -36.05 16.89
CA ILE A 311 19.42 -34.68 17.11
C ILE A 311 19.28 -33.85 15.82
N HIS A 312 19.58 -34.43 14.66
CA HIS A 312 19.42 -33.77 13.37
C HIS A 312 17.93 -33.48 13.06
N GLU A 313 17.04 -34.44 13.30
CA GLU A 313 15.59 -34.27 13.17
C GLU A 313 15.05 -33.19 14.11
N ALA A 314 15.52 -33.14 15.37
CA ALA A 314 15.17 -32.07 16.32
C ALA A 314 15.48 -30.69 15.74
N GLY A 315 16.68 -30.50 15.18
CA GLY A 315 17.08 -29.25 14.56
C GLY A 315 16.22 -28.86 13.36
N LEU A 316 15.88 -29.83 12.49
CA LEU A 316 15.03 -29.60 11.33
C LEU A 316 13.61 -29.19 11.71
N PHE A 317 12.97 -29.93 12.62
CA PHE A 317 11.60 -29.62 13.06
C PHE A 317 11.52 -28.36 13.90
N GLN A 318 12.53 -28.05 14.73
CA GLN A 318 12.60 -26.76 15.43
C GLN A 318 12.80 -25.60 14.47
N GLY A 319 13.55 -25.79 13.37
CA GLY A 319 13.70 -24.80 12.31
C GLY A 319 12.39 -24.54 11.54
N GLN A 320 11.59 -25.57 11.30
CA GLN A 320 10.33 -25.49 10.54
C GLN A 320 9.14 -25.03 11.40
N LEU A 321 8.94 -25.63 12.57
CA LEU A 321 7.76 -25.43 13.42
C LEU A 321 7.98 -24.44 14.57
N GLY A 322 9.25 -24.15 14.91
CA GLY A 322 9.62 -23.37 16.07
C GLY A 322 9.59 -24.17 17.38
N PHE A 323 10.20 -23.60 18.42
CA PHE A 323 10.45 -24.28 19.70
C PHE A 323 9.19 -24.59 20.54
N THR A 324 8.06 -23.92 20.28
CA THR A 324 6.82 -24.18 21.01
C THR A 324 6.04 -25.38 20.47
N LYS A 325 6.32 -25.77 19.22
CA LYS A 325 5.63 -26.85 18.50
C LYS A 325 6.51 -28.06 18.16
N ALA A 326 7.83 -27.93 18.29
CA ALA A 326 8.77 -29.05 18.19
C ALA A 326 9.41 -29.32 19.57
N ILE A 327 8.81 -30.25 20.31
CA ILE A 327 9.12 -30.53 21.72
C ILE A 327 10.04 -31.74 21.85
N ILE A 328 11.08 -31.58 22.66
CA ILE A 328 12.00 -32.66 22.97
C ILE A 328 11.44 -33.44 24.17
N LEU A 329 11.30 -34.76 24.01
CA LEU A 329 11.00 -35.70 25.08
C LEU A 329 12.32 -36.37 25.47
N LEU A 330 12.86 -36.04 26.65
CA LEU A 330 14.19 -36.48 27.07
C LEU A 330 14.10 -37.55 28.16
N GLU A 331 14.70 -38.71 27.90
CA GLU A 331 14.81 -39.79 28.88
C GLU A 331 15.79 -39.45 29.99
N GLU A 332 15.42 -39.70 31.25
CA GLU A 332 16.34 -39.61 32.38
C GLU A 332 17.53 -40.55 32.19
N GLY A 333 18.76 -40.01 32.32
CA GLY A 333 20.00 -40.74 32.08
C GLY A 333 20.57 -40.56 30.67
N CYS A 334 19.83 -39.93 29.75
CA CYS A 334 20.38 -39.46 28.48
C CYS A 334 21.10 -38.11 28.65
N GLU A 335 22.33 -38.00 28.15
CA GLU A 335 23.09 -36.76 28.17
C GLU A 335 22.46 -35.69 27.27
N GLU A 336 22.38 -34.46 27.77
CA GLU A 336 21.94 -33.28 27.06
C GLU A 336 23.01 -32.79 26.07
N PHE A 337 22.61 -32.29 24.90
CA PHE A 337 23.55 -31.56 24.06
C PHE A 337 23.69 -30.12 24.57
N SER A 338 24.89 -29.55 24.44
CA SER A 338 25.32 -28.29 25.08
C SER A 338 24.47 -27.05 24.80
N ASN A 339 23.57 -27.09 23.82
CA ASN A 339 22.70 -25.96 23.43
C ASN A 339 21.23 -26.11 23.85
N ILE A 340 20.85 -27.13 24.65
CA ILE A 340 19.44 -27.34 25.06
C ILE A 340 19.00 -26.49 26.26
N HIS A 341 19.93 -25.85 26.97
CA HIS A 341 19.63 -25.00 28.13
C HIS A 341 18.80 -23.77 27.71
N GLY A 342 17.48 -23.85 27.91
CA GLY A 342 16.50 -22.81 27.57
C GLY A 342 15.41 -23.26 26.59
N LEU A 343 15.46 -24.49 26.08
CA LEU A 343 14.45 -25.05 25.18
C LEU A 343 13.33 -25.78 25.94
N GLY A 344 12.12 -25.80 25.37
CA GLY A 344 11.00 -26.58 25.89
C GLY A 344 11.29 -28.07 25.80
N GLN A 345 11.51 -28.71 26.95
CA GLN A 345 11.72 -30.14 27.08
C GLN A 345 10.77 -30.74 28.10
N ILE A 346 10.32 -31.96 27.84
CA ILE A 346 9.56 -32.77 28.79
C ILE A 346 10.44 -33.95 29.14
N ARG A 347 10.73 -34.15 30.43
CA ARG A 347 11.56 -35.28 30.89
C ARG A 347 10.69 -36.45 31.29
N PHE A 348 11.12 -37.67 30.97
CA PHE A 348 10.42 -38.88 31.38
C PHE A 348 11.38 -39.89 32.04
N PRO A 349 10.91 -40.67 33.04
CA PRO A 349 11.72 -41.72 33.66
C PRO A 349 12.14 -42.77 32.64
N SER A 350 13.33 -43.36 32.83
CA SER A 350 13.85 -44.36 31.88
C SER A 350 12.87 -45.50 31.64
N GLY A 351 12.60 -45.79 30.37
CA GLY A 351 11.64 -46.81 29.95
C GLY A 351 10.15 -46.48 30.15
N ASN A 352 9.78 -45.30 30.67
CA ASN A 352 8.40 -44.98 31.04
C ASN A 352 7.91 -43.61 30.51
N ILE A 353 7.73 -43.51 29.19
CA ILE A 353 7.19 -42.29 28.54
C ILE A 353 5.74 -41.97 28.95
N SER A 354 4.98 -42.98 29.39
CA SER A 354 3.58 -42.80 29.79
C SER A 354 3.42 -41.82 30.97
N ALA A 355 4.49 -41.63 31.77
CA ALA A 355 4.51 -40.67 32.87
C ALA A 355 4.27 -39.22 32.43
N THR A 356 4.49 -38.89 31.15
CA THR A 356 4.41 -37.51 30.64
C THR A 356 3.21 -37.25 29.74
N PHE A 357 2.31 -38.22 29.56
CA PHE A 357 1.17 -38.09 28.64
C PHE A 357 0.22 -36.94 28.98
N GLU A 358 0.02 -36.64 30.26
CA GLU A 358 -0.81 -35.50 30.66
C GLU A 358 -0.14 -34.16 30.32
N GLU A 359 1.18 -34.05 30.50
CA GLU A 359 1.94 -32.85 30.10
C GLU A 359 1.94 -32.69 28.58
N ILE A 360 2.09 -33.78 27.83
CA ILE A 360 1.98 -33.83 26.37
C ILE A 360 0.61 -33.32 25.92
N ARG A 361 -0.48 -33.79 26.55
CA ARG A 361 -1.85 -33.33 26.26
C ARG A 361 -2.00 -31.83 26.49
N GLN A 362 -1.56 -31.33 27.64
CA GLN A 362 -1.62 -29.90 27.98
C GLN A 362 -0.84 -29.03 26.99
N VAL A 363 0.31 -29.50 26.51
CA VAL A 363 1.09 -28.77 25.50
C VAL A 363 0.38 -28.75 24.14
N LEU A 364 -0.26 -29.84 23.74
CA LEU A 364 -1.06 -29.89 22.50
C LEU A 364 -2.29 -28.96 22.58
N GLU A 365 -2.96 -28.90 23.72
CA GLU A 365 -4.07 -27.95 23.98
C GLU A 365 -3.57 -26.49 23.95
N ARG A 366 -2.44 -26.21 24.61
CA ARG A 366 -1.82 -24.87 24.64
C ARG A 366 -1.52 -24.33 23.24
N GLU A 367 -1.04 -25.18 22.35
CA GLU A 367 -0.67 -24.81 20.97
C GLU A 367 -1.83 -24.93 19.98
N GLY A 368 -3.04 -25.26 20.45
CA GLY A 368 -4.26 -25.33 19.64
C GLY A 368 -4.31 -26.53 18.69
N ILE A 369 -3.56 -27.60 18.98
CA ILE A 369 -3.61 -28.86 18.21
C ILE A 369 -4.77 -29.74 18.69
N LEU A 370 -5.12 -29.65 19.98
CA LEU A 370 -6.24 -30.35 20.59
C LEU A 370 -7.22 -29.33 21.17
N GLU A 371 -8.53 -29.57 21.04
CA GLU A 371 -9.56 -28.75 21.69
C GLU A 371 -9.59 -29.03 23.21
N SER A 372 -9.73 -27.96 24.01
CA SER A 372 -9.68 -27.99 25.49
C SER A 372 -10.95 -28.53 26.15
#